data_AF-A0A838EMD9-F1
#
_entry.id   AF-A0A838EMD9-F1
#
_cell.length_a   1.000
_cell.length_b   1.000
_cell.length_c   1.000
_cell.angle_alpha   90.00
_cell.angle_beta   90.00
_cell.angle_gamma   90.00
#
_symmetry.space_group_name_H-M   'P 1'
#
loop_
_entity.id
_entity.type
_entity.pdbx_description
1 polymer ?
#
loop_
_entity_poly.entity_id
_entity_poly.type
_entity_poly.pdbx_seq_one_letter_code
_entity_poly.pdbx_strand_id
1 'polypeptide(L)'
;MAEMSLWDEGCDEDEYLLLHADPLGILSSTRQVVEQGEHAWINRDRLSRLSHQWAQQAGESSTSGVSVWDERYHFNDGTERTINWLLVLDAVNFCFWAEKDQPRWSIEYKGETLNGYWAEAAALTRAVEEGKPLW
;
A
#
# COMPACT_ATOMS: atom_id res chain seq x y z
N MET A 1 -33.13 -2.67 -35.37
CA MET A 1 -31.85 -2.01 -35.68
C MET A 1 -31.16 -1.77 -34.37
N ALA A 2 -30.29 -2.72 -33.98
CA ALA A 2 -29.50 -2.63 -32.76
C ALA A 2 -28.15 -2.04 -33.15
N GLU A 3 -27.81 -0.91 -32.54
CA GLU A 3 -26.53 -0.24 -32.67
C GLU A 3 -25.53 -1.05 -31.82
N MET A 4 -24.78 -1.92 -32.49
CA MET A 4 -23.70 -2.70 -31.87
C MET A 4 -22.52 -1.77 -31.62
N SER A 5 -22.17 -1.69 -30.34
CA SER A 5 -20.95 -1.14 -29.75
C SER A 5 -19.74 -1.18 -30.68
N LEU A 6 -19.22 0.01 -31.03
CA LEU A 6 -17.96 0.24 -31.75
C LEU A 6 -16.71 0.15 -30.83
N TRP A 7 -16.85 -0.39 -29.61
CA TRP A 7 -15.79 -0.38 -28.60
C TRP A 7 -14.96 -1.68 -28.52
N ASP A 8 -15.27 -2.68 -29.35
CA ASP A 8 -14.74 -4.04 -29.15
C ASP A 8 -13.76 -4.52 -30.25
N GLU A 9 -13.32 -3.62 -31.13
CA GLU A 9 -12.36 -3.95 -32.18
C GLU A 9 -11.06 -3.16 -31.99
N GLY A 10 -10.14 -3.68 -31.17
CA GLY A 10 -8.75 -3.20 -31.17
C GLY A 10 -7.98 -3.19 -29.85
N CYS A 11 -8.35 -3.98 -28.84
CA CYS A 11 -7.41 -4.23 -27.74
C CYS A 11 -6.45 -5.36 -28.16
N ASP A 12 -5.34 -5.00 -28.80
CA ASP A 12 -4.19 -5.90 -28.89
C ASP A 12 -3.68 -6.13 -27.46
N GLU A 13 -3.98 -7.30 -26.88
CA GLU A 13 -3.52 -7.69 -25.54
C GLU A 13 -1.99 -7.60 -25.40
N ASP A 14 -1.27 -7.69 -26.52
CA ASP A 14 0.19 -7.60 -26.61
C ASP A 14 0.75 -6.18 -26.40
N GLU A 15 -0.03 -5.12 -26.67
CA GLU A 15 0.47 -3.73 -26.56
C GLU A 15 0.75 -3.34 -25.11
N TYR A 16 0.15 -4.06 -24.15
CA TYR A 16 0.27 -3.78 -22.74
C TYR A 16 1.26 -4.69 -21.98
N LEU A 17 1.91 -5.64 -22.66
CA LEU A 17 2.86 -6.56 -22.04
C LEU A 17 4.22 -5.90 -21.82
N LEU A 18 4.68 -5.91 -20.57
CA LEU A 18 6.01 -5.39 -20.21
C LEU A 18 7.09 -6.36 -20.70
N LEU A 19 8.17 -5.80 -21.27
CA LEU A 19 9.36 -6.54 -21.75
C LEU A 19 10.14 -7.25 -20.63
N HIS A 20 9.79 -6.98 -19.37
CA HIS A 20 10.39 -7.57 -18.18
C HIS A 20 9.28 -8.06 -17.24
N ALA A 21 9.61 -9.07 -16.43
CA ALA A 21 8.68 -9.58 -15.42
C ALA A 21 8.32 -8.45 -14.45
N ASP A 22 7.04 -8.07 -14.46
CA ASP A 22 6.47 -7.17 -13.48
C ASP A 22 5.72 -8.00 -12.44
N PRO A 23 6.33 -8.26 -11.27
CA PRO A 23 5.69 -9.05 -10.22
C PRO A 23 4.43 -8.39 -9.66
N LEU A 24 4.24 -7.08 -9.88
CA LEU A 24 3.08 -6.32 -9.41
C LEU A 24 1.97 -6.21 -10.46
N GLY A 25 2.23 -6.61 -11.72
CA GLY A 25 1.24 -6.58 -12.80
C GLY A 25 0.71 -5.17 -13.12
N ILE A 26 1.54 -4.14 -12.97
CA ILE A 26 1.18 -2.78 -13.31
C ILE A 26 0.96 -2.68 -14.82
N LEU A 27 -0.22 -2.17 -15.20
CA LEU A 27 -0.58 -2.01 -16.61
C LEU A 27 0.37 -1.00 -17.27
N SER A 28 1.07 -1.42 -18.31
CA SER A 28 1.98 -0.54 -19.05
C SER A 28 1.26 0.64 -19.74
N SER A 29 -0.06 0.56 -19.92
CA SER A 29 -0.91 1.68 -20.34
C SER A 29 -0.77 2.91 -19.44
N THR A 30 -0.48 2.71 -18.15
CA THR A 30 -0.27 3.81 -17.18
C THR A 30 0.99 4.63 -17.47
N ARG A 31 1.94 4.07 -18.23
CA ARG A 31 3.20 4.74 -18.57
C ARG A 31 2.97 6.04 -19.33
N GLN A 32 2.07 6.03 -20.32
CA GLN A 32 1.78 7.23 -21.12
C GLN A 32 1.18 8.34 -20.25
N VAL A 33 0.31 8.00 -19.30
CA VAL A 33 -0.28 8.96 -18.36
C VAL A 33 0.81 9.63 -17.51
N VAL A 34 1.80 8.85 -17.05
CA VAL A 34 2.90 9.38 -16.24
C VAL A 34 3.87 10.23 -17.07
N GLU A 35 4.21 9.78 -18.28
CA GLU A 35 5.18 10.47 -19.16
C GLU A 35 4.62 11.77 -19.77
N GLN A 36 3.30 11.85 -19.99
CA GLN A 36 2.64 13.01 -20.60
C GLN A 36 2.00 13.95 -19.56
N GLY A 37 2.10 13.65 -18.27
CA GLY A 37 1.52 14.49 -17.22
C GLY A 37 2.12 15.90 -17.20
N GLU A 38 1.28 16.93 -17.44
CA GLU A 38 1.76 18.33 -17.52
C GLU A 38 1.71 19.07 -16.19
N HIS A 39 0.77 18.72 -15.30
CA HIS A 39 0.44 19.54 -14.12
C HIS A 39 0.89 18.92 -12.80
N ALA A 40 1.19 17.63 -12.77
CA ALA A 40 1.59 16.92 -11.56
C ALA A 40 2.75 15.98 -11.86
N TRP A 41 3.85 16.12 -11.11
CA TRP A 41 5.02 15.25 -11.23
C TRP A 41 5.69 15.07 -9.88
N ILE A 42 6.40 13.96 -9.74
CA ILE A 42 7.22 13.69 -8.56
C ILE A 42 8.60 14.34 -8.76
N ASN A 43 8.94 15.30 -7.91
CA ASN A 43 10.29 15.87 -7.89
C ASN A 43 11.28 14.92 -7.17
N ARG A 44 12.01 14.12 -7.94
CA ARG A 44 12.95 13.10 -7.42
C ARG A 44 14.09 13.71 -6.58
N ASP A 45 14.61 14.86 -6.98
CA ASP A 45 15.69 15.54 -6.24
C ASP A 45 15.22 16.06 -4.88
N ARG A 46 13.96 16.51 -4.79
CA ARG A 46 13.36 16.94 -3.53
C ARG A 46 13.07 15.74 -2.63
N LEU A 47 12.58 14.64 -3.21
CA LEU A 47 12.36 13.39 -2.48
C LEU A 47 13.65 12.88 -1.84
N SER A 48 14.73 12.74 -2.62
CA SER A 48 16.04 12.30 -2.10
C SER A 48 16.56 13.21 -0.99
N ARG A 49 16.47 14.54 -1.16
CA ARG A 49 16.88 15.50 -0.13
C ARG A 49 16.07 15.35 1.16
N LEU A 50 14.76 15.20 1.05
CA LEU A 50 13.88 15.03 2.21
C LEU A 50 14.18 13.71 2.94
N SER A 51 14.37 12.61 2.20
CA SER A 51 14.73 11.31 2.78
C SER A 51 16.03 11.39 3.59
N HIS A 52 17.06 12.07 3.07
CA HIS A 52 18.32 12.27 3.81
C HIS A 52 18.13 13.14 5.06
N GLN A 53 17.32 14.20 4.99
CA GLN A 53 17.02 15.04 6.15
C GLN A 53 16.31 14.27 7.26
N TRP A 54 15.30 13.48 6.91
CA TRP A 54 14.59 12.65 7.88
C TRP A 54 15.48 11.58 8.51
N ALA A 55 16.36 10.95 7.74
CA ALA A 55 17.31 9.98 8.28
C ALA A 55 18.26 10.62 9.31
N GLN A 56 18.73 11.85 9.07
CA GLN A 56 19.56 12.61 10.00
C GLN A 56 18.79 13.00 11.27
N GLN A 57 17.58 13.54 11.11
CA GLN A 57 16.73 13.97 12.24
C GLN A 57 16.23 12.80 13.10
N ALA A 58 15.95 11.64 12.50
CA ALA A 58 15.56 10.43 13.21
C ALA A 58 16.69 9.92 14.11
N GLY A 59 17.96 10.05 13.68
CA GLY A 59 19.13 9.74 14.50
C GLY A 59 19.35 10.70 15.69
N GLU A 60 18.85 11.93 15.59
CA GLU A 60 18.93 12.95 16.65
C GLU A 60 17.73 12.91 17.62
N SER A 61 16.54 12.56 17.10
CA SER A 61 15.26 12.54 17.84
C SER A 61 14.94 11.22 18.53
N SER A 62 15.75 10.17 18.32
CA SER A 62 15.60 8.86 18.99
C SER A 62 15.87 8.91 20.51
N THR A 63 16.19 10.09 21.05
CA THR A 63 16.36 10.35 22.49
C THR A 63 15.04 10.47 23.27
N SER A 64 13.88 10.59 22.60
CA SER A 64 12.58 10.75 23.27
C SER A 64 11.80 9.46 23.52
N GLY A 65 12.29 8.30 23.08
CA GLY A 65 11.81 6.96 23.49
C GLY A 65 10.36 6.57 23.17
N VAL A 66 9.54 7.48 22.66
CA VAL A 66 8.16 7.20 22.24
C VAL A 66 8.17 6.83 20.76
N SER A 67 7.96 5.55 20.48
CA SER A 67 7.63 5.13 19.12
C SER A 67 6.36 5.85 18.66
N VAL A 68 6.42 6.49 17.49
CA VAL A 68 5.24 7.05 16.81
C VAL A 68 4.26 5.94 16.39
N TRP A 69 4.69 4.68 16.45
CA TRP A 69 4.06 3.52 15.86
C TRP A 69 3.85 2.40 16.88
N ASP A 70 2.65 1.80 16.91
CA ASP A 70 2.36 0.71 17.83
C ASP A 70 2.89 -0.63 17.29
N GLU A 71 4.09 -1.01 17.74
CA GLU A 71 4.77 -2.22 17.27
C GLU A 71 4.03 -3.54 17.58
N ARG A 72 2.96 -3.52 18.40
CA ARG A 72 2.19 -4.74 18.73
C ARG A 72 1.43 -5.31 17.54
N TYR A 73 0.98 -4.45 16.63
CA TYR A 73 0.05 -4.82 15.55
C TYR A 73 0.59 -4.58 14.16
N HIS A 74 1.74 -3.93 14.04
CA HIS A 74 2.30 -3.62 12.74
C HIS A 74 3.57 -4.43 12.49
N PHE A 75 3.63 -5.04 11.32
CA PHE A 75 4.83 -5.70 10.84
C PHE A 75 5.94 -4.67 10.63
N ASN A 76 7.11 -4.94 11.20
CA ASN A 76 8.32 -4.17 10.96
C ASN A 76 9.55 -5.07 11.13
N ASP A 77 10.25 -5.33 10.02
CA ASP A 77 11.54 -6.01 10.02
C ASP A 77 12.72 -5.11 9.60
N GLY A 78 12.46 -3.80 9.46
CA GLY A 78 13.44 -2.81 9.00
C GLY A 78 13.84 -2.92 7.53
N THR A 79 13.20 -3.77 6.73
CA THR A 79 13.49 -3.96 5.30
C THR A 79 12.43 -3.34 4.39
N GLU A 80 12.61 -3.47 3.07
CA GLU A 80 11.61 -3.10 2.06
C GLU A 80 10.26 -3.81 2.27
N ARG A 81 10.25 -4.99 2.90
CA ARG A 81 9.01 -5.71 3.23
C ARG A 81 8.11 -4.90 4.15
N THR A 82 8.68 -4.19 5.12
CA THR A 82 7.91 -3.28 5.99
C THR A 82 7.19 -2.22 5.17
N ILE A 83 7.85 -1.69 4.14
CA ILE A 83 7.29 -0.65 3.28
C ILE A 83 6.19 -1.21 2.38
N ASN A 84 6.39 -2.40 1.79
CA ASN A 84 5.34 -3.03 0.98
C ASN A 84 4.14 -3.44 1.82
N TRP A 85 4.36 -3.94 3.03
CA TRP A 85 3.30 -4.21 3.99
C TRP A 85 2.52 -2.93 4.35
N LEU A 86 3.22 -1.81 4.58
CA LEU A 86 2.61 -0.51 4.85
C LEU A 86 1.79 -0.01 3.65
N LEU A 87 2.28 -0.22 2.43
CA LEU A 87 1.52 0.10 1.22
C LEU A 87 0.19 -0.66 1.18
N VAL A 88 0.18 -1.95 1.51
CA VAL A 88 -1.06 -2.74 1.58
C VAL A 88 -1.98 -2.24 2.69
N LEU A 89 -1.43 -1.97 3.89
CA LEU A 89 -2.18 -1.40 5.02
C LEU A 89 -2.92 -0.12 4.61
N ASP A 90 -2.21 0.83 3.99
CA ASP A 90 -2.80 2.10 3.59
C ASP A 90 -3.76 1.95 2.40
N ALA A 91 -3.50 1.01 1.49
CA ALA A 91 -4.34 0.75 0.33
C ALA A 91 -5.71 0.15 0.70
N VAL A 92 -5.85 -0.48 1.87
CA VAL A 92 -7.10 -1.08 2.33
C VAL A 92 -7.67 -0.42 3.59
N ASN A 93 -7.15 0.76 3.97
CA ASN A 93 -7.48 1.53 5.19
C ASN A 93 -8.91 2.12 5.26
N PHE A 94 -9.85 1.47 4.61
CA PHE A 94 -11.27 1.77 4.60
C PHE A 94 -12.12 0.49 4.73
N CYS A 95 -11.51 -0.69 4.63
CA CYS A 95 -12.21 -1.98 4.55
C CYS A 95 -12.92 -2.40 5.84
N PHE A 96 -12.67 -1.69 6.94
CA PHE A 96 -13.23 -1.93 8.27
C PHE A 96 -14.33 -0.93 8.67
N TRP A 97 -14.74 -0.02 7.78
CA TRP A 97 -15.82 0.92 8.05
C TRP A 97 -17.16 0.17 8.09
N ALA A 98 -17.91 0.39 9.16
CA ALA A 98 -19.27 -0.13 9.30
C ALA A 98 -20.28 1.00 9.05
N GLU A 99 -21.43 0.64 8.48
CA GLU A 99 -22.57 1.56 8.44
C GLU A 99 -23.02 1.93 9.85
N LYS A 100 -23.78 3.02 9.93
CA LYS A 100 -24.38 3.44 11.20
C LYS A 100 -25.22 2.30 11.77
N ASP A 101 -25.04 2.04 13.06
CA ASP A 101 -25.75 1.01 13.83
C ASP A 101 -25.45 -0.45 13.40
N GLN A 102 -24.44 -0.69 12.55
CA GLN A 102 -23.91 -2.02 12.24
C GLN A 102 -22.70 -2.36 13.13
N PRO A 103 -22.47 -3.64 13.46
CA PRO A 103 -21.28 -4.05 14.19
C PRO A 103 -20.03 -3.82 13.33
N ARG A 104 -18.97 -3.31 13.95
CA ARG A 104 -17.66 -3.16 13.30
C ARG A 104 -17.03 -4.51 13.08
N TRP A 105 -16.38 -4.67 11.93
CA TRP A 105 -15.52 -5.82 11.69
C TRP A 105 -14.45 -5.91 12.79
N SER A 106 -14.26 -7.12 13.30
CA SER A 106 -13.40 -7.41 14.45
C SER A 106 -12.71 -8.75 14.25
N ILE A 107 -11.54 -8.93 14.86
CA ILE A 107 -10.79 -10.19 14.88
C ILE A 107 -10.31 -10.52 16.28
N GLU A 108 -10.01 -11.79 16.54
CA GLU A 108 -9.19 -12.20 17.66
C GLU A 108 -7.72 -12.31 17.22
N TYR A 109 -6.83 -11.67 17.97
CA TYR A 109 -5.40 -11.71 17.75
C TYR A 109 -4.65 -11.64 19.08
N LYS A 110 -3.77 -12.62 19.32
CA LYS A 110 -2.96 -12.73 20.55
C LYS A 110 -3.76 -12.60 21.87
N GLY A 111 -5.00 -13.11 21.87
CA GLY A 111 -5.90 -13.10 23.04
C GLY A 111 -6.68 -11.80 23.23
N GLU A 112 -6.57 -10.83 22.31
CA GLU A 112 -7.34 -9.59 22.31
C GLU A 112 -8.37 -9.57 21.16
N THR A 113 -9.55 -8.99 21.41
CA THR A 113 -10.52 -8.67 20.36
C THR A 113 -10.25 -7.26 19.85
N LEU A 114 -9.84 -7.15 18.60
CA LEU A 114 -9.51 -5.88 17.95
C LEU A 114 -10.59 -5.53 16.93
N ASN A 115 -10.79 -4.22 16.67
CA ASN A 115 -11.69 -3.74 15.61
C ASN A 115 -11.08 -2.51 14.89
N GLY A 116 -11.68 -2.16 13.75
CA GLY A 116 -11.26 -1.00 12.95
C GLY A 116 -9.81 -1.13 12.46
N TYR A 117 -9.08 -0.02 12.47
CA TYR A 117 -7.66 0.05 12.08
C TYR A 117 -6.78 -0.98 12.78
N TRP A 118 -6.99 -1.21 14.08
CA TRP A 118 -6.19 -2.16 14.84
C TRP A 118 -6.43 -3.61 14.41
N ALA A 119 -7.66 -3.95 14.05
CA ALA A 119 -7.97 -5.27 13.47
C ALA A 119 -7.33 -5.45 12.09
N GLU A 120 -7.29 -4.39 11.27
CA GLU A 120 -6.66 -4.42 9.96
C GLU A 120 -5.14 -4.66 10.09
N ALA A 121 -4.45 -3.81 10.85
CA ALA A 121 -3.02 -3.97 11.09
C ALA A 121 -2.68 -5.36 11.64
N ALA A 122 -3.42 -5.81 12.66
CA ALA A 122 -3.23 -7.14 13.23
C ALA A 122 -3.52 -8.27 12.24
N ALA A 123 -4.54 -8.15 11.38
CA ALA A 123 -4.86 -9.16 10.37
C ALA A 123 -3.74 -9.30 9.32
N LEU A 124 -3.21 -8.17 8.82
CA LEU A 124 -2.12 -8.17 7.85
C LEU A 124 -0.82 -8.67 8.49
N THR A 125 -0.53 -8.29 9.73
CA THR A 125 0.63 -8.80 10.47
C THR A 125 0.51 -10.32 10.70
N ARG A 126 -0.67 -10.80 11.12
CA ARG A 126 -0.94 -12.25 11.25
C ARG A 126 -0.70 -12.99 9.94
N ALA A 127 -1.12 -12.43 8.80
CA ALA A 127 -0.88 -13.05 7.50
C ALA A 127 0.61 -13.25 7.23
N VAL A 128 1.45 -12.25 7.55
CA VAL A 128 2.91 -12.37 7.44
C VAL A 128 3.47 -13.40 8.42
N GLU A 129 3.02 -13.41 9.69
CA GLU A 129 3.40 -14.40 10.70
C GLU A 129 3.05 -15.84 10.26
N GLU A 130 1.96 -16.02 9.51
CA GLU A 130 1.51 -17.28 8.93
C GLU A 130 2.17 -17.62 7.58
N GLY A 131 3.15 -16.82 7.14
CA GLY A 131 3.93 -17.06 5.92
C GLY A 131 3.23 -16.64 4.63
N LYS A 132 2.22 -15.76 4.69
CA LYS A 132 1.64 -15.13 3.49
C LYS A 132 2.50 -13.92 3.09
N PRO A 133 3.06 -13.90 1.88
CA PRO A 133 3.83 -12.74 1.43
C PRO A 133 2.87 -11.59 1.13
N LEU A 134 3.11 -10.44 1.77
CA LEU A 134 2.44 -9.17 1.50
C LEU A 134 3.47 -8.15 0.97
N TRP A 135 4.24 -8.56 -0.05
CA TRP A 135 5.29 -7.76 -0.68
C TRP A 135 5.51 -8.13 -2.14
#